data_AF-A0A662W6G6-F1
#
_entry.id   AF-A0A662W6G6-F1
#
_cell.length_a   1.000
_cell.length_b   1.000
_cell.length_c   1.000
_cell.angle_alpha   90.00
_cell.angle_beta   90.00
_cell.angle_gamma   90.00
#
_symmetry.space_group_name_H-M   'P 1'
#
loop_
_entity.id
_entity.type
_entity.pdbx_description
1 polymer ?
#
loop_
_entity_poly.entity_id
_entity_poly.type
_entity_poly.pdbx_seq_one_letter_code
_entity_poly.pdbx_strand_id
1 'polypeptide(L)'
;MSVLSLEAVTEVLREYAEEEHKKFKVTLAHFTEEEVSALIDMVEAHVFGAPQTVRDLVSRSLPAIINCARAVKTAGNRQAFLGVEAGGNQFLIEPIDAEMFDTVWGASGATDFKTTLTSTGSTNYIGTSSSPESTSEEEGYVILGFAELSPTPKVNKALLTRNKDTLPYAGLDFDACGRYQIAALPEPWIIFPESNFYIQVNVYRTGTCCLKPIGYKVLQAKNALSL
;
A
#
# COMPACT_ATOMS: atom_id res chain seq x y z
N MET A 1 22.08 -5.44 -35.02
CA MET A 1 21.52 -5.23 -33.67
C MET A 1 20.39 -6.21 -33.49
N SER A 2 20.58 -7.24 -32.67
CA SER A 2 19.57 -8.25 -32.38
C SER A 2 18.52 -7.64 -31.44
N VAL A 3 17.28 -7.54 -31.89
CA VAL A 3 16.15 -7.16 -31.04
C VAL A 3 15.76 -8.41 -30.27
N LEU A 4 15.93 -8.40 -28.94
CA LEU A 4 15.49 -9.50 -28.08
C LEU A 4 13.99 -9.75 -28.33
N SER A 5 13.61 -11.00 -28.56
CA SER A 5 12.20 -11.36 -28.75
C SER A 5 11.40 -11.04 -27.49
N LEU A 6 10.11 -10.75 -27.66
CA LEU A 6 9.21 -10.43 -26.54
C LEU A 6 9.21 -11.53 -25.47
N GLU A 7 9.37 -12.78 -25.89
CA GLU A 7 9.53 -13.95 -25.03
C GLU A 7 10.84 -13.89 -24.22
N ALA A 8 11.97 -13.55 -24.85
CA ALA A 8 13.25 -13.38 -24.15
C ALA A 8 13.23 -12.22 -23.14
N VAL A 9 12.53 -11.13 -23.44
CA VAL A 9 12.33 -10.02 -22.50
C VAL A 9 11.44 -10.46 -21.32
N THR A 10 10.39 -11.23 -21.60
CA THR A 10 9.47 -11.74 -20.57
C THR A 10 10.16 -12.75 -19.65
N GLU A 11 11.02 -13.59 -20.20
CA GLU A 11 11.78 -14.60 -19.44
C GLU A 11 12.87 -13.95 -18.58
N VAL A 12 13.57 -12.94 -19.09
CA VAL A 12 14.52 -12.13 -18.30
C VAL A 12 13.81 -11.35 -17.19
N LEU A 13 12.63 -10.76 -17.45
CA LEU A 13 11.85 -10.08 -16.43
C LEU A 13 11.32 -11.04 -15.35
N ARG A 14 10.96 -12.27 -15.76
CA ARG A 14 10.54 -13.32 -14.84
C ARG A 14 11.70 -13.85 -14.01
N GLU A 15 12.87 -14.03 -14.60
CA GLU A 15 14.10 -14.40 -13.87
C GLU A 15 14.52 -13.28 -12.91
N TYR A 16 14.40 -12.01 -13.29
CA TYR A 16 14.67 -10.88 -12.40
C TYR A 16 13.68 -10.81 -11.24
N ALA A 17 12.38 -10.98 -11.53
CA ALA A 17 11.34 -11.06 -10.51
C ALA A 17 11.55 -12.27 -9.59
N GLU A 18 11.92 -13.44 -10.13
CA GLU A 18 12.22 -14.65 -9.36
C GLU A 18 13.55 -14.53 -8.58
N GLU A 19 14.57 -13.82 -9.06
CA GLU A 19 15.83 -13.55 -8.35
C GLU A 19 15.63 -12.56 -7.20
N GLU A 20 14.85 -11.50 -7.40
CA GLU A 20 14.42 -10.64 -6.31
C GLU A 20 13.61 -11.47 -5.29
N HIS A 21 12.65 -12.29 -5.75
CA HIS A 21 11.81 -13.13 -4.88
C HIS A 21 12.58 -14.27 -4.17
N LYS A 22 13.66 -14.82 -4.76
CA LYS A 22 14.52 -15.84 -4.13
C LYS A 22 15.53 -15.24 -3.16
N LYS A 23 16.08 -14.06 -3.43
CA LYS A 23 16.78 -13.27 -2.40
C LYS A 23 15.84 -12.90 -1.25
N PHE A 24 14.56 -12.70 -1.54
CA PHE A 24 13.51 -12.31 -0.59
C PHE A 24 13.13 -13.40 0.43
N LYS A 25 13.14 -14.68 0.04
CA LYS A 25 12.76 -15.79 0.95
C LYS A 25 13.80 -16.13 2.02
N VAL A 26 15.04 -15.65 1.88
CA VAL A 26 16.18 -16.10 2.71
C VAL A 26 16.42 -15.22 3.95
N THR A 27 15.75 -14.06 4.10
CA THR A 27 16.08 -13.13 5.22
C THR A 27 14.91 -12.44 5.90
N LEU A 28 13.65 -12.80 5.63
CA LEU A 28 12.52 -12.26 6.39
C LEU A 28 12.41 -12.93 7.76
N ALA A 29 12.39 -12.12 8.82
CA ALA A 29 12.19 -12.56 10.20
C ALA A 29 10.99 -13.52 10.30
N HIS A 30 11.16 -14.56 11.11
CA HIS A 30 10.09 -15.48 11.42
C HIS A 30 9.03 -14.77 12.27
N PHE A 31 7.76 -15.06 11.98
CA PHE A 31 6.64 -14.71 12.85
C PHE A 31 6.26 -15.96 13.63
N THR A 32 6.13 -15.84 14.95
CA THR A 32 5.57 -16.89 15.78
C THR A 32 4.07 -17.04 15.50
N GLU A 33 3.47 -18.15 15.91
CA GLU A 33 2.01 -18.34 15.78
C GLU A 33 1.22 -17.25 16.51
N GLU A 34 1.73 -16.81 17.68
CA GLU A 34 1.16 -15.71 18.46
C GLU A 34 1.18 -14.38 17.69
N GLU A 35 2.30 -14.06 17.01
CA GLU A 35 2.41 -12.84 16.21
C GLU A 35 1.50 -12.87 14.97
N VAL A 36 1.35 -14.04 14.35
CA VAL A 36 0.39 -14.21 13.24
C VAL A 36 -1.04 -14.02 13.72
N SER A 37 -1.41 -14.62 14.86
CA SER A 37 -2.73 -14.46 15.45
C SER A 37 -3.01 -12.99 15.78
N ALA A 38 -2.08 -12.31 16.46
CA ALA A 38 -2.23 -10.91 16.82
C ALA A 38 -2.42 -10.00 15.58
N LEU A 39 -1.70 -10.28 14.49
CA LEU A 39 -1.89 -9.57 13.22
C LEU A 39 -3.27 -9.84 12.62
N ILE A 40 -3.70 -11.10 12.57
CA ILE A 40 -5.02 -11.47 12.04
C ILE A 40 -6.13 -10.78 12.83
N ASP A 41 -6.06 -10.82 14.16
CA ASP A 41 -7.05 -10.21 15.05
C ASP A 41 -7.17 -8.70 14.80
N MET A 42 -6.05 -7.98 14.61
CA MET A 42 -6.07 -6.56 14.23
C MET A 42 -6.69 -6.34 12.85
N VAL A 43 -6.31 -7.14 11.85
CA VAL A 43 -6.87 -7.04 10.50
C VAL A 43 -8.38 -7.26 10.54
N GLU A 44 -8.85 -8.28 11.26
CA GLU A 44 -10.26 -8.60 11.43
C GLU A 44 -11.02 -7.47 12.15
N ALA A 45 -10.42 -6.89 13.20
CA ALA A 45 -10.98 -5.74 13.90
C ALA A 45 -11.15 -4.52 12.96
N HIS A 46 -10.15 -4.23 12.12
CA HIS A 46 -10.20 -3.10 11.17
C HIS A 46 -11.25 -3.26 10.08
N VAL A 47 -11.54 -4.50 9.67
CA VAL A 47 -12.58 -4.76 8.66
C VAL A 47 -13.93 -5.12 9.30
N PHE A 48 -14.05 -5.03 10.63
CA PHE A 48 -15.31 -5.27 11.31
C PHE A 48 -16.35 -4.23 10.86
N GLY A 49 -17.48 -4.70 10.33
CA GLY A 49 -18.52 -3.84 9.77
C GLY A 49 -18.23 -3.29 8.36
N ALA A 50 -17.05 -3.57 7.78
CA ALA A 50 -16.78 -3.25 6.39
C ALA A 50 -17.63 -4.12 5.44
N PRO A 51 -17.99 -3.63 4.25
CA PRO A 51 -18.66 -4.44 3.23
C PRO A 51 -17.89 -5.69 2.85
N GLN A 52 -18.62 -6.74 2.44
CA GLN A 52 -18.04 -8.05 2.11
C GLN A 52 -16.89 -7.94 1.10
N THR A 53 -17.01 -7.11 0.08
CA THR A 53 -15.96 -6.92 -0.93
C THR A 53 -14.64 -6.41 -0.34
N VAL A 54 -14.68 -5.54 0.66
CA VAL A 54 -13.47 -5.08 1.38
C VAL A 54 -12.88 -6.24 2.17
N ARG A 55 -13.72 -6.97 2.89
CA ARG A 55 -13.29 -8.14 3.68
C ARG A 55 -12.63 -9.19 2.79
N ASP A 56 -13.24 -9.52 1.66
CA ASP A 56 -12.70 -10.49 0.70
C ASP A 56 -11.38 -10.03 0.08
N LEU A 57 -11.24 -8.73 -0.23
CA LEU A 57 -9.97 -8.17 -0.67
C LEU A 57 -8.89 -8.34 0.41
N VAL A 58 -9.18 -7.92 1.63
CA VAL A 58 -8.24 -8.00 2.75
C VAL A 58 -7.86 -9.45 3.07
N SER A 59 -8.82 -10.37 3.14
CA SER A 59 -8.58 -11.79 3.41
C SER A 59 -7.72 -12.45 2.32
N ARG A 60 -7.98 -12.16 1.04
CA ARG A 60 -7.15 -12.68 -0.07
C ARG A 60 -5.73 -12.12 -0.05
N SER A 61 -5.56 -10.89 0.45
CA SER A 61 -4.27 -10.21 0.54
C SER A 61 -3.57 -10.39 1.89
N LEU A 62 -4.11 -11.18 2.81
CA LEU A 62 -3.51 -11.44 4.13
C LEU A 62 -2.05 -11.89 4.05
N PRO A 63 -1.63 -12.77 3.11
CA PRO A 63 -0.21 -13.10 2.95
C PRO A 63 0.70 -11.90 2.64
N ALA A 64 0.22 -10.92 1.88
CA ALA A 64 0.97 -9.70 1.57
C ALA A 64 1.10 -8.80 2.81
N ILE A 65 0.04 -8.71 3.62
CA ILE A 65 0.05 -7.98 4.90
C ILE A 65 1.08 -8.61 5.86
N ILE A 66 1.05 -9.94 6.02
CA ILE A 66 2.02 -10.68 6.83
C ILE A 66 3.45 -10.44 6.32
N ASN A 67 3.68 -10.50 5.00
CA ASN A 67 5.01 -10.30 4.44
C ASN A 67 5.52 -8.87 4.66
N CYS A 68 4.64 -7.86 4.57
CA CYS A 68 4.98 -6.48 4.91
C CYS A 68 5.39 -6.39 6.39
N ALA A 69 4.60 -6.96 7.31
CA ALA A 69 4.91 -6.94 8.74
C ALA A 69 6.24 -7.66 9.07
N ARG A 70 6.52 -8.77 8.38
CA ARG A 70 7.81 -9.48 8.48
C ARG A 70 8.97 -8.65 7.97
N ALA A 71 8.79 -7.88 6.90
CA ALA A 71 9.83 -7.00 6.38
C ALA A 71 10.16 -5.88 7.38
N VAL A 72 9.14 -5.24 7.95
CA VAL A 72 9.33 -4.23 8.99
C VAL A 72 10.00 -4.82 10.24
N LYS A 73 9.56 -5.99 10.70
CA LYS A 73 10.22 -6.71 11.80
C LYS A 73 11.69 -6.98 11.50
N THR A 74 12.02 -7.35 10.26
CA THR A 74 13.39 -7.65 9.85
C THR A 74 14.28 -6.41 9.93
N ALA A 75 13.80 -5.27 9.44
CA ALA A 75 14.52 -4.00 9.44
C ALA A 75 14.62 -3.39 10.85
N GLY A 76 13.50 -3.30 11.58
CA GLY A 76 13.42 -2.69 12.90
C GLY A 76 13.87 -3.59 14.06
N ASN A 77 15.04 -4.21 13.95
CA ASN A 77 15.71 -4.96 15.02
C ASN A 77 14.94 -6.19 15.57
N ARG A 78 14.08 -6.82 14.77
CA ARG A 78 13.38 -8.07 15.12
C ARG A 78 12.52 -8.00 16.38
N GLN A 79 12.04 -6.81 16.74
CA GLN A 79 11.07 -6.64 17.82
C GLN A 79 9.78 -7.43 17.52
N ALA A 80 9.06 -7.82 18.57
CA ALA A 80 7.86 -8.62 18.43
C ALA A 80 6.69 -7.82 17.84
N PHE A 81 5.85 -8.50 17.06
CA PHE A 81 4.55 -7.98 16.64
C PHE A 81 3.48 -8.42 17.64
N LEU A 82 2.98 -7.50 18.46
CA LEU A 82 1.99 -7.84 19.50
C LEU A 82 0.59 -7.25 19.23
N GLY A 83 0.43 -6.59 18.10
CA GLY A 83 -0.85 -6.02 17.69
C GLY A 83 -1.41 -5.05 18.74
N VAL A 84 -2.64 -5.28 19.21
CA VAL A 84 -3.34 -4.41 20.18
C VAL A 84 -2.60 -4.31 21.52
N GLU A 85 -1.82 -5.31 21.89
CA GLU A 85 -1.04 -5.33 23.14
C GLU A 85 0.34 -4.66 22.99
N ALA A 86 0.69 -4.18 21.80
CA ALA A 86 2.00 -3.61 21.53
C ALA A 86 2.23 -2.29 22.30
N GLY A 87 3.42 -2.18 22.91
CA GLY A 87 3.90 -0.98 23.58
C GLY A 87 5.35 -0.65 23.22
N GLY A 88 5.71 0.63 23.27
CA GLY A 88 7.07 1.10 23.02
C GLY A 88 7.56 0.75 21.60
N ASN A 89 8.60 -0.10 21.51
CA ASN A 89 9.23 -0.49 20.25
C ASN A 89 8.60 -1.73 19.59
N GLN A 90 7.53 -2.29 20.17
CA GLN A 90 6.80 -3.41 19.59
C GLN A 90 5.94 -2.94 18.41
N PHE A 91 5.66 -3.86 17.49
CA PHE A 91 4.96 -3.54 16.25
C PHE A 91 3.45 -3.82 16.30
N LEU A 92 2.71 -2.96 15.60
CA LEU A 92 1.29 -3.10 15.30
C LEU A 92 1.01 -2.68 13.85
N ILE A 93 -0.25 -2.78 13.42
CA ILE A 93 -0.71 -2.23 12.14
C ILE A 93 -1.82 -1.22 12.35
N GLU A 94 -1.91 -0.23 11.46
CA GLU A 94 -3.02 0.72 11.39
C GLU A 94 -3.53 0.81 9.94
N PRO A 95 -4.85 0.99 9.72
CA PRO A 95 -5.37 1.26 8.38
C PRO A 95 -4.77 2.55 7.82
N ILE A 96 -4.49 2.58 6.52
CA ILE A 96 -3.94 3.78 5.89
C ILE A 96 -4.90 4.96 6.03
N ASP A 97 -4.35 6.10 6.49
CA ASP A 97 -5.05 7.37 6.53
C ASP A 97 -4.24 8.53 5.94
N ALA A 98 -4.90 9.65 5.65
CA ALA A 98 -4.28 10.80 4.99
C ALA A 98 -3.18 11.43 5.84
N GLU A 99 -3.37 11.45 7.16
CA GLU A 99 -2.42 12.02 8.14
C GLU A 99 -1.08 11.25 8.19
N MET A 100 -1.01 10.05 7.59
CA MET A 100 0.22 9.27 7.48
C MET A 100 1.15 9.75 6.36
N PHE A 101 0.70 10.70 5.53
CA PHE A 101 1.44 11.19 4.38
C PHE A 101 1.66 12.70 4.48
N ASP A 102 2.85 13.15 4.08
CA ASP A 102 3.17 14.57 4.05
C ASP A 102 2.38 15.28 2.95
N THR A 103 2.18 14.61 1.81
CA THR A 103 1.50 15.17 0.64
C THR A 103 0.42 14.24 0.11
N VAL A 104 -0.82 14.74 0.05
CA VAL A 104 -1.95 14.08 -0.62
C VAL A 104 -2.53 14.99 -1.69
N TRP A 105 -2.80 14.45 -2.88
CA TRP A 105 -3.24 15.18 -4.07
C TRP A 105 -2.34 16.36 -4.47
N GLY A 106 -1.03 16.26 -4.17
CA GLY A 106 -0.05 17.31 -4.43
C GLY A 106 -0.12 18.50 -3.46
N ALA A 107 -0.93 18.42 -2.39
CA ALA A 107 -1.00 19.42 -1.34
C ALA A 107 -0.38 18.89 -0.04
N SER A 108 0.43 19.70 0.63
CA SER A 108 1.01 19.36 1.93
C SER A 108 0.01 19.57 3.06
N GLY A 109 0.01 18.69 4.07
CA GLY A 109 -0.86 18.82 5.26
C GLY A 109 -2.34 18.59 4.98
N ALA A 110 -2.66 17.84 3.92
CA ALA A 110 -4.02 17.42 3.64
C ALA A 110 -4.51 16.41 4.70
N THR A 111 -5.72 16.61 5.21
CA THR A 111 -6.32 15.78 6.27
C THR A 111 -7.30 14.73 5.72
N ASP A 112 -7.52 14.69 4.41
CA ASP A 112 -8.37 13.68 3.77
C ASP A 112 -7.88 13.32 2.36
N PHE A 113 -8.45 12.25 1.79
CA PHE A 113 -8.18 11.84 0.41
C PHE A 113 -9.15 12.48 -0.61
N LYS A 114 -9.74 13.63 -0.29
CA LYS A 114 -10.74 14.29 -1.14
C LYS A 114 -10.11 15.45 -1.90
N THR A 115 -10.41 15.54 -3.20
CA THR A 115 -9.99 16.67 -4.02
C THR A 115 -11.00 17.00 -5.11
N THR A 116 -10.91 18.21 -5.66
CA THR A 116 -11.66 18.60 -6.85
C THR A 116 -10.72 18.61 -8.04
N LEU A 117 -10.91 17.65 -8.95
CA LEU A 117 -10.09 17.48 -10.14
C LEU A 117 -10.60 18.41 -11.26
N THR A 118 -9.78 19.37 -11.67
CA THR A 118 -10.13 20.36 -12.70
C THR A 118 -9.65 19.99 -14.10
N SER A 119 -8.81 18.95 -14.23
CA SER A 119 -8.27 18.47 -15.49
C SER A 119 -8.10 16.95 -15.50
N THR A 120 -8.05 16.36 -16.69
CA THR A 120 -7.70 14.95 -16.91
C THR A 120 -6.20 14.79 -17.14
N GLY A 121 -5.65 13.60 -16.91
CA GLY A 121 -4.24 13.28 -17.11
C GLY A 121 -3.60 12.66 -15.88
N SER A 122 -2.26 12.58 -15.88
CA SER A 122 -1.52 12.15 -14.70
C SER A 122 -1.55 13.23 -13.63
N THR A 123 -1.76 12.84 -12.38
CA THR A 123 -1.80 13.75 -11.22
C THR A 123 -1.11 13.08 -10.04
N ASN A 124 -0.36 13.86 -9.26
CA ASN A 124 0.26 13.37 -8.03
C ASN A 124 -0.82 13.08 -6.99
N TYR A 125 -0.72 11.93 -6.33
CA TYR A 125 -1.73 11.45 -5.39
C TYR A 125 -1.18 11.29 -3.99
N ILE A 126 -0.09 10.55 -3.80
CA ILE A 126 0.63 10.45 -2.52
C ILE A 126 2.09 10.77 -2.79
N GLY A 127 2.66 11.76 -2.09
CA GLY A 127 3.98 12.28 -2.42
C GLY A 127 4.08 12.85 -3.84
N THR A 128 5.28 13.24 -4.22
CA THR A 128 5.61 13.71 -5.57
C THR A 128 7.01 13.22 -5.98
N SER A 129 7.35 13.31 -7.26
CA SER A 129 8.71 12.98 -7.71
C SER A 129 9.80 13.87 -7.10
N SER A 130 9.48 15.11 -6.76
CA SER A 130 10.39 16.08 -6.13
C SER A 130 10.37 16.03 -4.59
N SER A 131 9.29 15.53 -4.00
CA SER A 131 9.08 15.38 -2.57
C SER A 131 8.36 14.06 -2.34
N PRO A 132 9.08 12.92 -2.47
CA PRO A 132 8.49 11.61 -2.24
C PRO A 132 8.24 11.40 -0.74
N GLU A 133 7.29 10.53 -0.42
CA GLU A 133 7.13 10.01 0.93
C GLU A 133 8.30 9.09 1.27
N SER A 134 8.69 9.05 2.55
CA SER A 134 9.77 8.19 3.04
C SER A 134 9.29 7.29 4.17
N THR A 135 9.75 6.04 4.17
CA THR A 135 9.55 5.09 5.28
C THR A 135 10.81 5.02 6.14
N SER A 136 10.66 4.98 7.46
CA SER A 136 11.79 4.72 8.37
C SER A 136 12.12 3.23 8.43
N GLU A 137 13.16 2.86 9.20
CA GLU A 137 13.53 1.45 9.44
C GLU A 137 12.40 0.64 10.08
N GLU A 138 11.55 1.30 10.89
CA GLU A 138 10.51 0.67 11.69
C GLU A 138 9.10 0.86 11.12
N GLU A 139 9.00 1.25 9.85
CA GLU A 139 7.73 1.52 9.18
C GLU A 139 7.67 0.90 7.79
N GLY A 140 6.48 0.49 7.37
CA GLY A 140 6.22 0.00 6.03
C GLY A 140 4.75 0.12 5.67
N TYR A 141 4.44 0.08 4.38
CA TYR A 141 3.06 0.16 3.90
C TYR A 141 2.72 -1.04 3.01
N VAL A 142 1.47 -1.47 3.09
CA VAL A 142 0.89 -2.42 2.15
C VAL A 142 -0.42 -1.84 1.61
N ILE A 143 -0.49 -1.60 0.29
CA ILE A 143 -1.67 -1.09 -0.40
C ILE A 143 -2.26 -2.22 -1.22
N LEU A 144 -3.55 -2.50 -1.00
CA LEU A 144 -4.29 -3.62 -1.59
C LEU A 144 -5.16 -3.18 -2.77
N GLY A 145 -5.55 -1.91 -2.77
CA GLY A 145 -6.55 -1.37 -3.67
C GLY A 145 -6.95 0.05 -3.26
N PHE A 146 -8.03 0.53 -3.84
CA PHE A 146 -8.58 1.85 -3.57
C PHE A 146 -10.10 1.78 -3.46
N ALA A 147 -10.67 2.57 -2.55
CA ALA A 147 -12.08 2.85 -2.44
C ALA A 147 -12.36 4.26 -2.96
N GLU A 148 -13.18 4.39 -3.99
CA GLU A 148 -13.73 5.66 -4.43
C GLU A 148 -15.05 5.91 -3.71
N LEU A 149 -15.06 6.86 -2.78
CA LEU A 149 -16.23 7.23 -1.99
C LEU A 149 -17.15 8.21 -2.72
N SER A 150 -16.70 8.83 -3.83
CA SER A 150 -17.59 9.61 -4.67
C SER A 150 -18.49 8.70 -5.54
N PRO A 151 -19.68 9.17 -5.97
CA PRO A 151 -20.63 8.30 -6.69
C PRO A 151 -20.13 7.72 -8.00
N THR A 152 -19.11 8.34 -8.59
CA THR A 152 -18.55 7.94 -9.89
C THR A 152 -17.03 8.07 -9.82
N PRO A 153 -16.25 7.04 -10.18
CA PRO A 153 -14.80 7.13 -10.23
C PRO A 153 -14.33 8.21 -11.18
N LYS A 154 -13.18 8.79 -10.84
CA LYS A 154 -12.49 9.79 -11.64
C LYS A 154 -11.10 9.34 -12.04
N VAL A 155 -10.57 8.38 -11.31
CA VAL A 155 -9.31 7.71 -11.57
C VAL A 155 -9.59 6.34 -12.18
N ASN A 156 -8.76 5.91 -13.12
CA ASN A 156 -8.83 4.56 -13.72
C ASN A 156 -7.50 3.81 -13.71
N LYS A 157 -6.39 4.47 -13.34
CA LYS A 157 -5.08 3.85 -13.22
C LYS A 157 -4.30 4.49 -12.07
N ALA A 158 -3.45 3.70 -11.42
CA ALA A 158 -2.48 4.18 -10.45
C ALA A 158 -1.07 3.69 -10.83
N LEU A 159 -0.07 4.46 -10.43
CA LEU A 159 1.35 4.22 -10.70
C LEU A 159 2.12 4.41 -9.41
N LEU A 160 2.83 3.37 -8.97
CA LEU A 160 3.78 3.46 -7.87
C LEU A 160 5.19 3.62 -8.43
N THR A 161 5.90 4.62 -7.93
CA THR A 161 7.35 4.71 -8.09
C THR A 161 7.98 4.56 -6.71
N ARG A 162 8.91 3.61 -6.56
CA ARG A 162 9.62 3.31 -5.31
C ARG A 162 11.12 3.32 -5.59
N ASN A 163 11.89 4.07 -4.81
CA ASN A 163 13.35 4.18 -4.95
C ASN A 163 13.82 4.52 -6.37
N LYS A 164 13.04 5.34 -7.09
CA LYS A 164 13.20 5.72 -8.51
C LYS A 164 12.82 4.64 -9.53
N ASP A 165 12.51 3.43 -9.08
CA ASP A 165 11.98 2.37 -9.93
C ASP A 165 10.47 2.55 -10.08
N THR A 166 10.05 2.72 -11.32
CA THR A 166 8.64 2.93 -11.66
C THR A 166 8.00 1.60 -12.04
N LEU A 167 7.01 1.18 -11.28
CA LEU A 167 6.23 -0.02 -11.61
C LEU A 167 5.32 0.26 -12.81
N PRO A 168 4.82 -0.77 -13.51
CA PRO A 168 3.78 -0.59 -14.52
C PRO A 168 2.52 0.06 -13.94
N TYR A 169 1.78 0.80 -14.76
CA TYR A 169 0.46 1.30 -14.37
C TYR A 169 -0.46 0.13 -14.01
N ALA A 170 -1.01 0.16 -12.80
CA ALA A 170 -2.10 -0.70 -12.40
C ALA A 170 -3.42 -0.12 -12.90
N GLY A 171 -4.15 -0.87 -13.71
CA GLY A 171 -5.54 -0.56 -14.03
C GLY A 171 -6.41 -0.70 -12.79
N LEU A 172 -7.32 0.25 -12.57
CA LEU A 172 -8.27 0.23 -11.47
C LEU A 172 -9.66 -0.06 -12.03
N ASP A 173 -10.03 -1.34 -11.99
CA ASP A 173 -11.37 -1.80 -12.35
C ASP A 173 -12.28 -1.69 -11.12
N PHE A 174 -13.23 -0.75 -11.17
CA PHE A 174 -14.04 -0.39 -10.02
C PHE A 174 -15.33 -1.19 -9.99
N ASP A 175 -15.46 -2.03 -8.97
CA ASP A 175 -16.68 -2.74 -8.64
C ASP A 175 -17.56 -1.93 -7.69
N ALA A 176 -18.87 -1.95 -7.92
CA ALA A 176 -19.82 -1.32 -7.02
C ALA A 176 -19.85 -2.04 -5.66
N CYS A 177 -19.70 -1.27 -4.58
CA CYS A 177 -19.71 -1.78 -3.21
C CYS A 177 -20.62 -0.92 -2.32
N GLY A 178 -21.92 -1.20 -2.38
CA GLY A 178 -22.92 -0.44 -1.63
C GLY A 178 -22.97 1.03 -2.06
N ARG A 179 -22.44 1.94 -1.23
CA ARG A 179 -22.48 3.39 -1.47
C ARG A 179 -21.23 3.95 -2.15
N TYR A 180 -20.20 3.14 -2.34
CA TYR A 180 -18.92 3.53 -2.92
C TYR A 180 -18.43 2.46 -3.88
N GLN A 181 -17.30 2.68 -4.52
CA GLN A 181 -16.73 1.74 -5.49
C GLN A 181 -15.35 1.29 -5.02
N ILE A 182 -14.97 0.05 -5.30
CA ILE A 182 -13.69 -0.51 -4.90
C ILE A 182 -12.97 -1.04 -6.12
N ALA A 183 -11.69 -0.73 -6.25
CA ALA A 183 -10.79 -1.36 -7.20
C ALA A 183 -9.67 -2.06 -6.44
N ALA A 184 -9.51 -3.37 -6.65
CA ALA A 184 -8.34 -4.10 -6.18
C ALA A 184 -7.13 -3.82 -7.08
N LEU A 185 -5.94 -3.74 -6.50
CA LEU A 185 -4.72 -3.79 -7.30
C LEU A 185 -4.53 -5.22 -7.85
N PRO A 186 -4.00 -5.38 -9.08
CA PRO A 186 -3.66 -6.70 -9.61
C PRO A 186 -2.68 -7.46 -8.70
N GLU A 187 -1.74 -6.74 -8.12
CA GLU A 187 -0.83 -7.22 -7.08
C GLU A 187 -0.73 -6.17 -5.97
N PRO A 188 -0.81 -6.57 -4.68
CA PRO A 188 -0.62 -5.65 -3.57
C PRO A 188 0.74 -4.95 -3.64
N TRP A 189 0.73 -3.64 -3.47
CA TRP A 189 1.96 -2.86 -3.39
C TRP A 189 2.51 -2.91 -1.98
N ILE A 190 3.68 -3.52 -1.81
CA ILE A 190 4.41 -3.53 -0.55
C ILE A 190 5.51 -2.47 -0.66
N ILE A 191 5.45 -1.46 0.20
CA ILE A 191 6.49 -0.43 0.36
C ILE A 191 7.29 -0.82 1.60
N PHE A 192 8.55 -1.18 1.37
CA PHE A 192 9.45 -1.65 2.40
C PHE A 192 9.99 -0.50 3.26
N PRO A 193 10.49 -0.80 4.48
CA PRO A 193 11.30 0.13 5.25
C PRO A 193 12.40 0.80 4.44
N GLU A 194 12.86 1.96 4.91
CA GLU A 194 13.97 2.73 4.33
C GLU A 194 13.81 3.00 2.83
N SER A 195 12.57 3.08 2.36
CA SER A 195 12.24 3.34 0.96
C SER A 195 11.59 4.70 0.79
N ASN A 196 11.91 5.33 -0.33
CA ASN A 196 11.20 6.51 -0.82
C ASN A 196 10.17 6.09 -1.87
N PHE A 197 8.97 6.66 -1.83
CA PHE A 197 7.94 6.36 -2.81
C PHE A 197 7.04 7.55 -3.11
N TYR A 198 6.39 7.50 -4.27
CA TYR A 198 5.25 8.37 -4.57
C TYR A 198 4.28 7.62 -5.48
N ILE A 199 3.02 8.02 -5.42
CA ILE A 199 1.94 7.45 -6.22
C ILE A 199 1.36 8.55 -7.10
N GLN A 200 1.27 8.24 -8.39
CA GLN A 200 0.53 9.05 -9.35
C GLN A 200 -0.72 8.29 -9.79
N VAL A 201 -1.75 9.04 -10.17
CA VAL A 201 -2.99 8.49 -10.67
C VAL A 201 -3.35 9.10 -12.01
N ASN A 202 -4.00 8.32 -12.88
CA ASN A 202 -4.56 8.82 -14.12
C ASN A 202 -6.02 9.21 -13.91
N VAL A 203 -6.29 10.50 -14.04
CA VAL A 203 -7.63 11.09 -13.99
C VAL A 203 -8.23 11.07 -15.39
N TYR A 204 -9.32 10.34 -15.58
CA TYR A 204 -10.00 10.25 -16.88
C TYR A 204 -11.23 11.17 -16.98
N ARG A 205 -11.66 11.77 -15.87
CA ARG A 205 -12.75 12.74 -15.83
C ARG A 205 -12.59 13.72 -14.66
N THR A 206 -13.03 14.96 -14.84
CA THR A 206 -13.05 16.01 -13.81
C THR A 206 -14.20 15.85 -12.80
N GLY A 207 -14.09 16.56 -11.67
CA GLY A 207 -15.08 16.58 -10.60
C GLY A 207 -14.48 16.22 -9.24
N THR A 208 -15.33 16.12 -8.22
CA THR A 208 -14.90 15.70 -6.88
C THR A 208 -14.55 14.22 -6.88
N CYS A 209 -13.36 13.91 -6.39
CA CYS A 209 -12.84 12.57 -6.19
C CYS A 209 -12.57 12.37 -4.70
N CYS A 210 -12.83 11.17 -4.19
CA CYS A 210 -12.50 10.77 -2.84
C CYS A 210 -11.96 9.33 -2.91
N LEU A 211 -10.74 9.21 -3.42
CA LEU A 211 -10.06 7.94 -3.63
C LEU A 211 -9.24 7.63 -2.38
N LYS A 212 -9.71 6.74 -1.51
CA LYS A 212 -8.98 6.32 -0.31
C LYS A 212 -8.20 5.01 -0.58
N PRO A 213 -6.93 4.88 -0.19
CA PRO A 213 -6.23 3.59 -0.28
C PRO A 213 -6.85 2.59 0.68
N ILE A 214 -6.95 1.34 0.25
CA ILE A 214 -7.27 0.21 1.13
C ILE A 214 -5.95 -0.49 1.43
N GLY A 215 -5.55 -0.50 2.70
CA GLY A 215 -4.26 -1.04 3.08
C GLY A 215 -3.91 -0.72 4.53
N TYR A 216 -2.70 -1.09 4.91
CA TYR A 216 -2.20 -0.93 6.27
C TYR A 216 -0.81 -0.31 6.28
N LYS A 217 -0.54 0.50 7.30
CA LYS A 217 0.80 0.86 7.74
C LYS A 217 1.20 -0.11 8.86
N VAL A 218 2.39 -0.69 8.76
CA VAL A 218 3.03 -1.39 9.88
C VAL A 218 3.98 -0.41 10.53
N LEU A 219 3.92 -0.26 11.85
CA LEU A 219 4.68 0.73 12.60
C LEU A 219 4.90 0.29 14.06
N GLN A 220 5.81 0.98 14.75
CA GLN A 220 5.97 0.82 16.19
C GLN A 220 4.83 1.46 16.97
N ALA A 221 4.41 0.83 18.07
CA ALA A 221 3.34 1.30 18.92
C ALA A 221 3.55 2.73 19.46
N LYS A 222 4.81 3.10 19.76
CA LYS A 222 5.13 4.48 20.19
C LYS A 222 4.82 5.54 19.11
N ASN A 223 4.87 5.17 17.83
CA ASN A 223 4.57 6.07 16.72
C ASN A 223 3.04 6.16 16.46
N ALA A 224 2.28 5.13 16.85
CA ALA A 224 0.82 5.13 16.72
C ALA A 224 0.13 6.10 17.69
N LEU A 225 0.73 6.34 18.87
CA LEU A 225 0.21 7.29 19.88
C LEU A 225 0.55 8.76 19.58
N SER A 226 1.38 9.01 18.57
CA SER A 226 1.78 10.35 18.12
C SER A 226 1.13 10.80 16.82
N LEU A 227 0.38 9.90 16.17
CA LEU A 227 -0.52 10.18 15.06
C LEU A 227 -1.86 10.65 15.64
#